data_AF-A0AAW2Q959-F1
#
_entry.id   AF-A0AAW2Q959-F1
#
_cell.length_a   1.000
_cell.length_b   1.000
_cell.length_c   1.000
_cell.angle_alpha   90.00
_cell.angle_beta   90.00
_cell.angle_gamma   90.00
#
_symmetry.space_group_name_H-M   'P 1'
#
loop_
_entity.id
_entity.type
_entity.pdbx_description
1 polymer ?
#
loop_
_entity_poly.entity_id
_entity_poly.type
_entity_poly.pdbx_seq_one_letter_code
_entity_poly.pdbx_strand_id
1 'polypeptide(L)'
;MKLYPLTKSKFSIIFFLLLLSLPLFLFIFHKAATPPPSLPIPGLKIRPGYSSYDSYIHHQLNKTLNPKLRKIWTTRDWDRKIRVFTEFFDHLKQKGLLSNSSKALCVGARMGQEVEALKRVGCVDSVGIDLVPSPPFGRAWGLPSPAVRRRDFRLRVLQRV
;
A
#
# COMPACT_ATOMS: atom_id res chain seq x y z
N MET A 1 2.71 52.51 -30.46
CA MET A 1 2.16 51.80 -29.28
C MET A 1 2.58 52.58 -28.04
N LYS A 2 1.68 53.37 -27.44
CA LYS A 2 2.02 54.28 -26.31
C LYS A 2 1.98 53.51 -24.99
N LEU A 3 3.14 53.37 -24.34
CA LEU A 3 3.27 52.84 -22.98
C LEU A 3 3.04 53.99 -22.00
N TYR A 4 1.93 53.95 -21.27
CA TYR A 4 1.61 54.94 -20.25
C TYR A 4 2.37 54.62 -18.95
N PRO A 5 3.08 55.57 -18.34
CA PRO A 5 3.84 55.32 -17.12
C PRO A 5 2.90 55.05 -15.94
N LEU A 6 3.13 53.94 -15.26
CA LEU A 6 2.38 53.54 -14.08
C LEU A 6 2.81 54.43 -12.91
N THR A 7 1.94 55.35 -12.49
CA THR A 7 2.21 56.27 -11.39
C THR A 7 2.32 55.52 -10.06
N LYS A 8 3.18 55.98 -9.13
CA LYS A 8 3.46 55.32 -7.83
C LYS A 8 2.21 54.94 -7.03
N SER A 9 1.14 55.75 -7.12
CA SER A 9 -0.17 55.48 -6.50
C SER A 9 -0.83 54.20 -7.03
N LYS A 10 -0.75 53.92 -8.33
CA LYS A 10 -1.32 52.71 -8.95
C LYS A 10 -0.56 51.45 -8.51
N PHE A 11 0.74 51.55 -8.29
CA PHE A 11 1.56 50.44 -7.78
C PHE A 11 1.17 50.07 -6.35
N SER A 12 0.91 51.07 -5.49
CA SER A 12 0.45 50.86 -4.12
C SER A 12 -0.92 50.17 -4.09
N ILE A 13 -1.87 50.61 -4.93
CA ILE A 13 -3.20 50.00 -5.02
C ILE A 13 -3.11 48.53 -5.47
N ILE A 14 -2.31 48.22 -6.50
CA ILE A 14 -2.12 46.84 -6.97
C ILE A 14 -1.51 45.96 -5.87
N PHE A 15 -0.53 46.48 -5.14
CA PHE A 15 0.10 45.76 -4.03
C PHE A 15 -0.89 45.43 -2.90
N PHE A 16 -1.75 46.39 -2.51
CA PHE A 16 -2.79 46.17 -1.50
C PHE A 16 -3.85 45.16 -1.97
N LEU A 17 -4.26 45.20 -3.25
CA LEU A 17 -5.20 44.23 -3.82
C LEU A 17 -4.61 42.81 -3.85
N LEU A 18 -3.33 42.67 -4.21
CA LEU A 18 -2.63 41.38 -4.17
C LEU A 18 -2.52 40.85 -2.73
N LEU A 19 -2.15 41.69 -1.78
CA LEU A 19 -2.01 41.34 -0.37
C LEU A 19 -3.34 40.86 0.24
N LEU A 20 -4.47 41.45 -0.18
CA LEU A 20 -5.80 41.07 0.28
C LEU A 20 -6.34 39.80 -0.41
N SER A 21 -5.91 39.54 -1.66
CA SER A 21 -6.30 38.35 -2.42
C SER A 21 -5.60 37.06 -1.97
N LEU A 22 -4.38 37.16 -1.46
CA LEU A 22 -3.57 36.02 -1.03
C LEU A 22 -4.21 35.20 0.12
N PRO A 23 -4.70 35.80 1.23
CA PRO A 23 -5.36 35.04 2.29
C PRO A 23 -6.69 34.43 1.83
N LEU A 24 -7.43 35.11 0.94
CA LEU A 24 -8.67 34.59 0.36
C LEU A 24 -8.39 33.37 -0.54
N PHE A 25 -7.33 33.46 -1.35
CA PHE A 25 -6.85 32.34 -2.16
C PHE A 25 -6.49 31.15 -1.25
N LEU A 26 -5.63 31.35 -0.25
CA LEU A 26 -5.24 30.31 0.72
C LEU A 26 -6.44 29.67 1.43
N PHE A 27 -7.46 30.45 1.79
CA PHE A 27 -8.70 29.96 2.39
C PHE A 27 -9.49 29.05 1.44
N ILE A 28 -9.59 29.40 0.16
CA ILE A 28 -10.26 28.58 -0.87
C ILE A 28 -9.51 27.26 -1.09
N PHE A 29 -8.16 27.26 -1.14
CA PHE A 29 -7.37 26.02 -1.23
C PHE A 29 -7.52 25.14 0.00
N HIS A 30 -7.65 25.72 1.20
CA HIS A 30 -7.84 24.94 2.42
C HIS A 30 -9.21 24.23 2.46
N LYS A 31 -10.27 24.87 1.94
CA LYS A 31 -11.61 24.28 1.87
C LYS A 31 -11.73 23.15 0.83
N ALA A 32 -10.94 23.20 -0.23
CA ALA A 32 -10.93 22.15 -1.26
C ALA A 32 -10.28 20.83 -0.79
N ALA A 33 -9.52 20.84 0.31
CA ALA A 33 -8.76 19.69 0.79
C ALA A 33 -9.51 18.79 1.79
N THR A 34 -10.69 19.19 2.28
CA THR A 34 -11.48 18.32 3.17
C THR A 34 -12.30 17.34 2.33
N PRO A 35 -12.03 16.03 2.38
CA PRO A 35 -12.91 15.05 1.75
C PRO A 35 -14.31 15.18 2.36
N PRO A 36 -15.38 14.96 1.55
CA PRO A 36 -16.74 15.02 2.06
C PRO A 36 -16.90 14.05 3.24
N PRO A 37 -17.66 14.40 4.29
CA PRO A 37 -17.94 13.49 5.38
C PRO A 37 -18.61 12.24 4.80
N SER A 38 -17.90 11.11 4.88
CA SER A 38 -18.42 9.82 4.44
C SER A 38 -19.62 9.48 5.33
N LEU A 39 -20.80 9.37 4.73
CA LEU A 39 -21.97 8.87 5.45
C LEU A 39 -21.65 7.49 6.04
N PRO A 40 -22.01 7.22 7.30
CA PRO A 40 -21.75 5.92 7.91
C PRO A 40 -22.48 4.84 7.13
N ILE A 41 -21.72 4.01 6.41
CA ILE A 41 -22.25 2.86 5.67
C ILE A 41 -22.70 1.81 6.70
N PRO A 42 -23.98 1.39 6.70
CA PRO A 42 -24.45 0.36 7.61
C PRO A 42 -23.61 -0.91 7.50
N GLY A 43 -23.09 -1.39 8.64
CA GLY A 43 -22.24 -2.58 8.72
C GLY A 43 -20.74 -2.32 8.57
N LEU A 44 -20.31 -1.14 8.11
CA LEU A 44 -18.89 -0.78 8.06
C LEU A 44 -18.50 0.01 9.31
N LYS A 45 -17.81 -0.64 10.24
CA LYS A 45 -17.29 0.00 11.46
C LYS A 45 -15.77 0.19 11.35
N ILE A 46 -15.29 1.37 11.73
CA ILE A 46 -13.86 1.62 11.88
C ILE A 46 -13.31 0.67 12.96
N ARG A 47 -12.09 0.16 12.73
CA ARG A 47 -11.39 -0.68 13.69
C ARG A 47 -11.30 0.05 15.06
N PRO A 48 -11.67 -0.59 16.18
CA PRO A 48 -11.54 0.03 17.49
C PRO A 48 -10.10 0.53 17.75
N GLY A 49 -9.99 1.68 18.41
CA GLY A 49 -8.71 2.35 18.69
C GLY A 49 -8.27 3.37 17.64
N TYR A 50 -9.11 3.68 16.64
CA TYR A 50 -8.86 4.72 15.64
C TYR A 50 -10.05 5.67 15.58
N SER A 51 -9.79 6.98 15.57
CA SER A 51 -10.83 8.02 15.48
C SER A 51 -11.32 8.26 14.06
N SER A 52 -10.50 7.91 13.05
CA SER A 52 -10.84 8.03 11.63
C SER A 52 -10.19 6.93 10.79
N TYR A 53 -10.71 6.70 9.58
CA TYR A 53 -10.10 5.78 8.63
C TYR A 53 -8.69 6.24 8.22
N ASP A 54 -8.48 7.53 8.01
CA ASP A 54 -7.16 8.08 7.68
C ASP A 54 -6.12 7.80 8.78
N SER A 55 -6.50 7.95 10.05
CA SER A 55 -5.61 7.63 11.17
C SER A 55 -5.19 6.16 11.17
N TYR A 56 -6.11 5.26 10.79
CA TYR A 56 -5.82 3.84 10.63
C TYR A 56 -4.87 3.59 9.45
N ILE A 57 -5.12 4.22 8.30
CA ILE A 57 -4.30 4.06 7.10
C ILE A 57 -2.88 4.59 7.32
N HIS A 58 -2.72 5.78 7.90
CA HIS A 58 -1.40 6.31 8.26
C HIS A 58 -0.64 5.37 9.19
N HIS A 59 -1.32 4.77 10.17
CA HIS A 59 -0.72 3.77 11.05
C HIS A 59 -0.26 2.51 10.29
N GLN A 60 -1.08 1.99 9.38
CA GLN A 60 -0.71 0.82 8.57
C GLN A 60 0.43 1.12 7.60
N LEU A 61 0.47 2.32 7.01
CA LEU A 61 1.57 2.78 6.17
C LEU A 61 2.87 2.88 6.98
N ASN A 62 2.84 3.51 8.15
CA ASN A 62 4.01 3.63 9.03
C ASN A 62 4.58 2.26 9.43
N LYS A 63 3.72 1.27 9.67
CA LYS A 63 4.15 -0.11 9.90
C LYS A 63 4.80 -0.73 8.66
N THR A 64 4.17 -0.57 7.50
CA THR A 64 4.58 -1.25 6.27
C THR A 64 5.84 -0.64 5.65
N LEU A 65 6.05 0.66 5.83
CA LEU A 65 7.23 1.38 5.35
C LEU A 65 8.42 1.30 6.32
N ASN A 66 8.23 0.81 7.54
CA ASN A 66 9.32 0.71 8.51
C ASN A 66 10.39 -0.33 8.06
N PRO A 67 11.63 0.10 7.79
CA PRO A 67 12.65 -0.79 7.23
C PRO A 67 13.08 -1.90 8.19
N LYS A 68 13.07 -1.65 9.50
CA LYS A 68 13.41 -2.64 10.52
C LYS A 68 12.36 -3.75 10.57
N LEU A 69 11.08 -3.39 10.53
CA LEU A 69 9.99 -4.36 10.48
C LEU A 69 10.02 -5.18 9.19
N ARG A 70 10.20 -4.52 8.03
CA ARG A 70 10.32 -5.24 6.75
C ARG A 70 11.47 -6.23 6.78
N LYS A 71 12.65 -5.83 7.28
CA LYS A 71 13.81 -6.74 7.43
C LYS A 71 13.45 -7.95 8.29
N ILE A 72 12.79 -7.76 9.42
CA ILE A 72 12.37 -8.86 10.30
C ILE A 72 11.38 -9.79 9.57
N TRP A 73 10.38 -9.22 8.89
CA TRP A 73 9.34 -9.99 8.19
C TRP A 73 9.90 -10.78 7.01
N THR A 74 10.93 -10.29 6.32
CA THR A 74 11.57 -10.98 5.19
C THR A 74 12.75 -11.86 5.60
N THR A 75 13.11 -11.92 6.89
CA THR A 75 14.22 -12.76 7.38
C THR A 75 13.74 -13.67 8.49
N ARG A 76 13.93 -13.25 9.75
CA ARG A 76 13.67 -14.05 10.96
C ARG A 76 12.24 -14.59 11.01
N ASP A 77 11.26 -13.76 10.68
CA ASP A 77 9.86 -14.13 10.83
C ASP A 77 9.28 -14.76 9.56
N TRP A 78 10.03 -14.77 8.44
CA TRP A 78 9.54 -15.24 7.14
C TRP A 78 9.08 -16.69 7.18
N ASP A 79 10.01 -17.62 7.42
CA ASP A 79 9.70 -19.06 7.41
C ASP A 79 8.77 -19.45 8.56
N ARG A 80 8.96 -18.82 9.73
CA ARG A 80 8.09 -19.05 10.89
C ARG A 80 6.64 -18.71 10.57
N LYS A 81 6.38 -17.57 9.94
CA LYS A 81 5.01 -17.14 9.60
C LYS A 81 4.43 -17.96 8.47
N ILE A 82 5.20 -18.25 7.44
CA ILE A 82 4.73 -19.09 6.34
C ILE A 82 4.32 -20.46 6.86
N ARG A 83 5.10 -21.10 7.73
CA ARG A 83 4.73 -22.39 8.32
C ARG A 83 3.36 -22.36 9.00
N VAL A 84 3.11 -21.36 9.85
CA VAL A 84 1.82 -21.21 10.56
C VAL A 84 0.67 -21.02 9.56
N PHE A 85 0.86 -20.21 8.53
CA PHE A 85 -0.16 -20.02 7.50
C PHE A 85 -0.37 -21.27 6.64
N THR A 86 0.69 -22.00 6.30
CA THR A 86 0.62 -23.25 5.55
C THR A 86 -0.18 -24.29 6.31
N GLU A 87 0.08 -24.48 7.61
CA GLU A 87 -0.71 -25.39 8.46
C GLU A 87 -2.20 -25.00 8.48
N PHE A 88 -2.49 -23.71 8.62
CA PHE A 88 -3.86 -23.21 8.57
C PHE A 88 -4.55 -23.46 7.22
N PHE A 89 -3.87 -23.18 6.11
CA PHE A 89 -4.45 -23.39 4.77
C PHE A 89 -4.57 -24.86 4.40
N ASP A 90 -3.65 -25.71 4.86
CA ASP A 90 -3.76 -27.15 4.66
C ASP A 90 -4.98 -27.72 5.39
N HIS A 91 -5.28 -27.24 6.59
CA HIS A 91 -6.52 -27.58 7.29
C HIS A 91 -7.78 -27.17 6.50
N LEU A 92 -7.78 -25.99 5.88
CA LEU A 92 -8.88 -25.57 5.00
C LEU A 92 -9.00 -26.46 3.76
N LYS A 93 -7.87 -26.91 3.21
CA LYS A 93 -7.83 -27.83 2.08
C LYS A 93 -8.39 -29.21 2.45
N GLN A 94 -8.03 -29.75 3.61
CA GLN A 94 -8.58 -31.00 4.13
C GLN A 94 -10.10 -30.93 4.36
N LYS A 95 -10.62 -29.75 4.71
CA LYS A 95 -12.06 -29.47 4.81
C LYS A 95 -12.75 -29.25 3.46
N GLY A 96 -12.03 -29.31 2.34
CA GLY A 96 -12.56 -29.06 1.00
C GLY A 96 -12.88 -27.59 0.71
N LEU A 97 -12.40 -26.65 1.54
CA LEU A 97 -12.59 -25.20 1.34
C LEU A 97 -11.51 -24.59 0.42
N LEU A 98 -10.40 -25.31 0.24
CA LEU A 98 -9.35 -24.98 -0.72
C LEU A 98 -9.04 -26.22 -1.58
N SER A 99 -8.63 -25.98 -2.82
CA SER A 99 -8.16 -27.00 -3.75
C SER A 99 -6.97 -26.46 -4.55
N ASN A 100 -6.24 -27.33 -5.26
CA ASN A 100 -5.12 -26.89 -6.09
C ASN A 100 -5.56 -25.95 -7.24
N SER A 101 -6.83 -26.01 -7.64
CA SER A 101 -7.41 -25.14 -8.66
C SER A 101 -7.98 -23.84 -8.09
N SER A 102 -7.99 -23.66 -6.76
CA SER A 102 -8.46 -22.44 -6.13
C SER A 102 -7.60 -21.23 -6.51
N LYS A 103 -8.29 -20.13 -6.79
CA LYS A 103 -7.69 -18.80 -6.92
C LYS A 103 -7.93 -18.04 -5.62
N ALA A 104 -6.89 -17.46 -5.05
CA ALA A 104 -6.98 -16.82 -3.73
C ALA A 104 -6.41 -15.40 -3.75
N LEU A 105 -7.07 -14.49 -3.03
CA LEU A 105 -6.66 -13.10 -2.85
C LEU A 105 -6.37 -12.84 -1.37
N CYS A 106 -5.11 -12.56 -1.05
CA CYS A 106 -4.71 -12.08 0.27
C CYS A 106 -4.80 -10.55 0.33
N VAL A 107 -5.62 -10.03 1.24
CA VAL A 107 -5.79 -8.59 1.48
C VAL A 107 -4.92 -8.16 2.65
N GLY A 108 -4.09 -7.13 2.47
CA GLY A 108 -3.10 -6.73 3.48
C GLY A 108 -1.90 -7.69 3.52
N ALA A 109 -1.53 -8.22 2.36
CA ALA A 109 -0.54 -9.28 2.22
C ALA A 109 0.89 -8.86 2.61
N ARG A 110 1.15 -7.56 2.80
CA ARG A 110 2.46 -6.99 3.16
C ARG A 110 3.57 -7.52 2.26
N MET A 111 4.49 -8.31 2.83
CA MET A 111 5.63 -8.92 2.13
C MET A 111 5.27 -10.23 1.41
N GLY A 112 4.03 -10.70 1.50
CA GLY A 112 3.52 -11.86 0.76
C GLY A 112 3.59 -13.21 1.49
N GLN A 113 3.71 -13.23 2.82
CA GLN A 113 3.85 -14.48 3.59
C GLN A 113 2.65 -15.43 3.42
N GLU A 114 1.42 -14.90 3.44
CA GLU A 114 0.20 -15.69 3.24
C GLU A 114 0.09 -16.21 1.80
N VAL A 115 0.48 -15.39 0.82
CA VAL A 115 0.48 -15.77 -0.61
C VAL A 115 1.45 -16.92 -0.86
N GLU A 116 2.65 -16.83 -0.29
CA GLU A 116 3.65 -17.89 -0.37
C GLU A 116 3.16 -19.17 0.31
N ALA A 117 2.50 -19.06 1.47
CA ALA A 117 1.91 -20.21 2.16
C ALA A 117 0.81 -20.90 1.33
N LEU A 118 -0.08 -20.13 0.68
CA LEU A 118 -1.12 -20.67 -0.21
C LEU A 118 -0.52 -21.39 -1.42
N LYS A 119 0.55 -20.85 -2.00
CA LYS A 119 1.27 -21.50 -3.09
C LYS A 119 1.89 -22.83 -2.67
N ARG A 120 2.44 -22.91 -1.44
CA ARG A 120 3.00 -24.16 -0.89
C ARG A 120 1.95 -25.25 -0.66
N VAL A 121 0.71 -24.90 -0.33
CA VAL A 121 -0.39 -25.88 -0.22
C VAL A 121 -1.02 -26.23 -1.59
N GLY A 122 -0.49 -25.70 -2.70
CA GLY A 122 -0.90 -26.03 -4.06
C GLY A 122 -1.82 -25.00 -4.74
N CYS A 123 -2.25 -23.94 -4.05
CA CYS A 123 -3.04 -22.85 -4.64
C CYS A 123 -2.12 -21.89 -5.40
N VAL A 124 -1.63 -22.31 -6.56
CA VAL A 124 -0.59 -21.56 -7.30
C VAL A 124 -1.07 -20.19 -7.82
N ASP A 125 -2.36 -20.06 -8.12
CA ASP A 125 -3.00 -18.82 -8.58
C ASP A 125 -3.44 -17.93 -7.39
N SER A 126 -2.51 -17.76 -6.45
CA SER A 126 -2.69 -16.91 -5.27
C SER A 126 -1.98 -15.58 -5.44
N VAL A 127 -2.66 -14.50 -5.05
CA VAL A 127 -2.25 -13.11 -5.32
C VAL A 127 -2.42 -12.29 -4.04
N GLY A 128 -1.51 -11.34 -3.80
CA GLY A 128 -1.56 -10.46 -2.63
C GLY A 128 -1.72 -9.01 -3.02
N ILE A 129 -2.53 -8.27 -2.26
CA ILE A 129 -2.62 -6.81 -2.34
C ILE A 129 -2.27 -6.19 -0.99
N ASP A 130 -1.64 -5.03 -1.02
CA ASP A 130 -1.33 -4.22 0.16
C ASP A 130 -1.34 -2.72 -0.19
N LEU A 131 -1.36 -1.87 0.83
CA LEU A 131 -1.28 -0.43 0.70
C LEU A 131 0.04 0.04 0.07
N VAL A 132 1.11 -0.76 0.23
CA VAL A 132 2.44 -0.44 -0.30
C VAL A 132 2.95 -1.59 -1.17
N PRO A 133 3.52 -1.32 -2.36
CA PRO A 133 4.23 -2.31 -3.13
C PRO A 133 5.32 -3.05 -2.34
N SER A 134 5.47 -4.34 -2.61
CA SER A 134 6.57 -5.14 -2.06
C SER A 134 7.04 -6.20 -3.04
N PRO A 135 8.26 -6.10 -3.59
CA PRO A 135 8.85 -7.20 -4.35
C PRO A 135 9.10 -8.43 -3.45
N PRO A 136 9.13 -9.67 -4.00
CA PRO A 136 8.74 -10.08 -5.36
C PRO A 136 7.27 -10.55 -5.45
N PHE A 137 6.49 -10.49 -4.37
CA PHE A 137 5.18 -11.15 -4.28
C PHE A 137 3.97 -10.20 -4.30
N GLY A 138 4.18 -8.90 -4.08
CA GLY A 138 3.16 -7.87 -4.23
C GLY A 138 3.18 -7.31 -5.65
N ARG A 139 2.15 -7.62 -6.44
CA ARG A 139 1.90 -6.88 -7.69
C ARG A 139 1.60 -5.43 -7.32
N ALA A 140 2.52 -4.52 -7.62
CA ALA A 140 2.14 -3.14 -7.87
C ALA A 140 1.33 -3.16 -9.17
N TRP A 141 0.03 -2.88 -9.09
CA TRP A 141 -0.78 -2.70 -10.29
C TRP A 141 -0.19 -1.57 -11.15
N GLY A 142 0.22 -1.87 -12.39
CA GLY A 142 0.56 -0.84 -13.39
C GLY A 142 1.81 -1.05 -14.27
N LEU A 143 2.63 -2.09 -14.09
CA LEU A 143 3.81 -2.31 -14.95
C LEU A 143 3.82 -3.71 -15.59
N PRO A 144 4.15 -3.84 -16.90
CA PRO A 144 4.28 -5.13 -17.56
C PRO A 144 5.43 -5.92 -16.94
N SER A 145 5.18 -7.23 -16.78
CA SER A 145 6.06 -8.21 -16.15
C SER A 145 7.50 -8.18 -16.69
N PRO A 146 8.53 -7.93 -15.87
CA PRO A 146 9.86 -8.38 -16.23
C PRO A 146 9.93 -9.86 -15.83
N ALA A 147 10.12 -10.68 -16.85
CA ALA A 147 10.43 -12.09 -16.75
C ALA A 147 11.24 -12.42 -15.48
N VAL A 148 10.79 -13.46 -14.78
CA VAL A 148 11.54 -14.23 -13.79
C VAL A 148 13.02 -14.23 -14.15
N ARG A 149 13.82 -13.37 -13.51
CA ARG A 149 15.28 -13.43 -13.63
C ARG A 149 15.78 -14.45 -12.62
N ARG A 150 15.62 -15.72 -13.01
CA ARG A 150 16.43 -16.85 -12.51
C ARG A 150 17.90 -16.51 -12.75
N ARG A 151 18.61 -15.98 -11.74
CA ARG A 151 20.08 -15.96 -11.65
C ARG A 151 20.43 -15.37 -10.28
N ASP A 152 20.21 -16.17 -9.25
CA ASP A 152 20.94 -16.06 -7.97
C ASP A 152 20.76 -17.29 -7.05
N PHE A 153 19.90 -18.24 -7.42
CA PHE A 153 19.84 -19.55 -6.77
C PHE A 153 20.81 -20.59 -7.36
N ARG A 154 21.91 -20.13 -7.96
CA ARG A 154 22.98 -20.99 -8.47
C ARG A 154 24.26 -20.60 -7.74
N LEU A 155 24.41 -21.12 -6.51
CA LEU A 155 25.69 -21.45 -5.84
C LEU A 155 25.39 -21.96 -4.42
N ARG A 156 24.98 -23.24 -4.34
CA ARG A 156 25.04 -24.21 -3.23
C ARG A 156 23.94 -25.26 -3.47
N VAL A 157 24.14 -26.55 -3.72
CA VAL A 157 25.29 -27.43 -3.83
C VAL A 157 24.83 -28.57 -4.74
N LEU A 158 25.44 -28.73 -5.90
CA LEU A 158 25.61 -30.04 -6.52
C LEU A 158 26.86 -30.63 -5.87
N GLN A 159 26.71 -31.64 -5.02
CA GLN A 159 27.75 -32.62 -4.73
C GLN A 159 27.11 -33.83 -4.02
N ARG A 160 27.33 -35.00 -4.64
CA ARG A 160 26.96 -36.38 -4.24
C ARG A 160 25.51 -36.70 -4.60
N VAL A 161 25.28 -37.29 -5.77
CA VAL A 161 25.39 -38.74 -6.06
C VAL A 161 24.55 -39.52 -5.06
#